data_AF-A0A1S8KZX1-F1
#
_entry.id   AF-A0A1S8KZX1-F1
#
_cell.length_a   1.000
_cell.length_b   1.000
_cell.length_c   1.000
_cell.angle_alpha   90.00
_cell.angle_beta   90.00
_cell.angle_gamma   90.00
#
_symmetry.space_group_name_H-M   'P 1'
#
loop_
_entity.id
_entity.type
_entity.pdbx_description
1 polymer ?
#
loop_
_entity_poly.entity_id
_entity_poly.type
_entity_poly.pdbx_seq_one_letter_code
_entity_poly.pdbx_strand_id
1 'polypeptide(L)'
;MKNFNIIQLYNVIQKEKSNGSVKFRYGLLRNESIIKSLIEPLMAVQLEMQKMLEPYKKDLNNLDKNDSDYMIKVNQLKEKYKDTIKLYDDKSKEWEQILSEDVDATKIFEISIDDVPQNIQTESMEILLFWGILK
;
A
#
# COMPACT_ATOMS: atom_id res chain seq x y z
N MET A 1 -15.40 3.41 7.44
CA MET A 1 -14.26 4.38 7.43
C MET A 1 -13.50 4.11 6.14
N LYS A 2 -13.17 5.09 5.30
CA LYS A 2 -12.57 4.81 3.98
C LYS A 2 -11.25 4.01 4.12
N ASN A 3 -11.17 2.80 3.57
CA ASN A 3 -10.01 1.90 3.73
C ASN A 3 -8.73 2.34 3.02
N PHE A 4 -8.72 3.47 2.31
CA PHE A 4 -7.46 4.12 1.89
C PHE A 4 -6.46 4.26 3.06
N ASN A 5 -7.00 4.35 4.28
CA ASN A 5 -6.23 4.50 5.48
C ASN A 5 -5.62 3.17 6.01
N ILE A 6 -6.03 1.98 5.52
CA ILE A 6 -5.55 0.68 6.03
C ILE A 6 -4.13 0.38 5.56
N ILE A 7 -3.82 0.74 4.31
CA ILE A 7 -2.47 0.62 3.75
C ILE A 7 -1.52 1.57 4.48
N GLN A 8 -1.98 2.80 4.75
CA GLN A 8 -1.22 3.78 5.53
C GLN A 8 -0.95 3.26 6.94
N LEU A 9 -1.97 2.71 7.61
CA LEU A 9 -1.81 2.08 8.91
C LEU A 9 -0.81 0.93 8.88
N TYR A 10 -0.94 0.01 7.93
CA TYR A 10 -0.01 -1.11 7.81
C TYR A 10 1.43 -0.63 7.61
N ASN A 11 1.65 0.36 6.75
CA ASN A 11 2.98 0.93 6.52
C ASN A 11 3.55 1.58 7.79
N VAL A 12 2.73 2.30 8.56
CA VAL A 12 3.13 2.85 9.86
C VAL A 12 3.51 1.74 10.84
N ILE A 13 2.71 0.67 10.92
CA ILE A 13 3.04 -0.48 11.76
C ILE A 13 4.36 -1.11 11.32
N GLN A 14 4.58 -1.37 10.03
CA GLN A 14 5.84 -1.95 9.53
C GLN A 14 7.05 -1.10 9.89
N LYS A 15 6.91 0.22 9.79
CA LYS A 15 7.97 1.18 10.05
C LYS A 15 8.30 1.32 11.54
N GLU A 16 7.30 1.28 12.40
CA GLU A 16 7.47 1.57 13.83
C GLU A 16 7.54 0.32 14.72
N LYS A 17 7.16 -0.88 14.24
CA LYS A 17 7.12 -2.11 15.05
C LYS A 17 8.46 -2.59 15.59
N SER A 18 9.58 -2.06 15.08
CA SER A 18 10.92 -2.32 15.62
C SER A 18 11.34 -1.33 16.71
N ASN A 19 10.60 -0.22 16.88
CA ASN A 19 10.99 0.92 17.72
C ASN A 19 10.29 0.89 19.08
N GLY A 20 10.90 1.50 20.09
CA GLY A 20 10.28 1.75 21.39
C GLY A 20 10.18 0.56 22.34
N SER A 21 9.24 0.67 23.28
CA SER A 21 9.08 -0.28 24.39
C SER A 21 8.55 -1.64 23.91
N VAL A 22 8.77 -2.69 24.70
CA VAL A 22 8.20 -4.03 24.41
C VAL A 22 6.67 -3.97 24.29
N LYS A 23 6.01 -3.18 25.14
CA LYS A 23 4.55 -2.99 25.13
C LYS A 23 4.06 -2.34 23.84
N PHE A 24 4.70 -1.25 23.42
CA PHE A 24 4.37 -0.54 22.20
C PHE A 24 4.51 -1.46 20.97
N ARG A 25 5.66 -2.14 20.84
CA ARG A 25 5.90 -3.09 19.75
C ARG A 25 4.88 -4.23 19.73
N TYR A 26 4.55 -4.78 20.90
CA TYR A 26 3.53 -5.81 21.01
C TYR A 26 2.15 -5.31 20.55
N GLY A 27 1.76 -4.10 20.96
CA GLY A 27 0.50 -3.49 20.53
C GLY A 27 0.44 -3.28 19.03
N LEU A 28 1.52 -2.82 18.40
CA LEU A 28 1.61 -2.68 16.94
C LEU A 28 1.51 -4.03 16.23
N LEU A 29 2.24 -5.06 16.69
CA LEU A 29 2.18 -6.41 16.13
C LEU A 29 0.80 -7.06 16.28
N ARG A 30 0.10 -6.76 17.37
CA ARG A 30 -1.28 -7.23 17.57
C ARG A 30 -2.24 -6.56 16.61
N ASN A 31 -2.11 -5.25 16.38
CA ASN A 31 -2.87 -4.55 15.35
C ASN A 31 -2.53 -5.05 13.94
N GLU A 32 -1.26 -5.38 13.68
CA GLU A 32 -0.84 -6.01 12.42
C GLU A 32 -1.65 -7.28 12.14
N SER A 33 -1.78 -8.17 13.14
CA SER A 33 -2.51 -9.43 12.96
C SER A 33 -4.00 -9.25 12.72
N ILE A 34 -4.60 -8.20 13.30
CA ILE A 34 -6.01 -7.83 13.10
C ILE A 34 -6.26 -7.39 11.67
N ILE A 35 -5.38 -6.55 11.10
CA ILE A 35 -5.57 -6.00 9.76
C ILE A 35 -4.99 -6.89 8.65
N LYS A 36 -4.27 -7.95 9.02
CA LYS A 36 -3.53 -8.82 8.10
C LYS A 36 -4.41 -9.43 7.01
N SER A 37 -5.58 -9.92 7.36
CA SER A 37 -6.51 -10.54 6.40
C SER A 37 -7.03 -9.57 5.34
N LEU A 38 -7.00 -8.26 5.62
CA LEU A 38 -7.44 -7.22 4.70
C LEU A 38 -6.28 -6.71 3.83
N ILE A 39 -5.08 -6.62 4.38
CA ILE A 39 -3.92 -6.10 3.66
C ILE A 39 -3.27 -7.14 2.73
N GLU A 40 -3.27 -8.42 3.08
CA GLU A 40 -2.62 -9.47 2.26
C GLU A 40 -3.21 -9.58 0.85
N PRO A 41 -4.55 -9.64 0.65
CA PRO A 41 -5.13 -9.64 -0.69
C PRO A 41 -4.79 -8.38 -1.49
N LEU A 42 -4.83 -7.20 -0.84
CA LEU A 42 -4.46 -5.92 -1.47
C LEU A 42 -3.01 -5.93 -1.97
N MET A 43 -2.08 -6.40 -1.14
CA MET A 43 -0.66 -6.48 -1.50
C MET A 43 -0.41 -7.50 -2.62
N ALA A 44 -1.14 -8.61 -2.64
CA ALA A 44 -1.04 -9.62 -3.70
C ALA A 44 -1.45 -9.04 -5.06
N VAL A 45 -2.63 -8.39 -5.12
CA VAL A 45 -3.10 -7.74 -6.36
C VAL A 45 -2.16 -6.62 -6.79
N GLN A 46 -1.69 -5.79 -5.85
CA GLN A 46 -0.73 -4.72 -6.15
C GLN A 46 0.58 -5.26 -6.73
N LEU A 47 1.09 -6.38 -6.21
CA LEU A 47 2.31 -7.02 -6.70
C LEU A 47 2.12 -7.58 -8.11
N GLU A 48 0.97 -8.21 -8.40
CA GLU A 48 0.62 -8.66 -9.75
C GLU A 48 0.59 -7.49 -10.74
N MET A 49 -0.11 -6.41 -10.39
CA MET A 49 -0.20 -5.19 -11.19
C MET A 49 1.17 -4.57 -11.50
N GLN A 50 2.07 -4.54 -10.51
CA GLN A 50 3.44 -4.05 -10.70
C GLN A 50 4.20 -4.91 -11.72
N LYS A 51 4.17 -6.23 -11.57
CA LYS A 51 4.83 -7.18 -12.48
C LYS A 51 4.30 -7.10 -13.90
N MET A 52 2.99 -6.84 -14.07
CA MET A 52 2.38 -6.69 -15.41
C MET A 52 2.97 -5.50 -16.18
N LEU A 53 3.24 -4.38 -15.51
CA LEU A 53 3.71 -3.16 -16.17
C LEU A 53 5.25 -3.05 -16.25
N GLU A 54 6.01 -3.89 -15.55
CA GLU A 54 7.48 -3.87 -15.60
C GLU A 54 8.04 -3.99 -17.03
N PRO A 55 7.58 -4.92 -17.88
CA PRO A 55 8.08 -5.03 -19.25
C PRO A 55 7.77 -3.78 -20.09
N TYR A 56 6.55 -3.24 -19.96
CA TYR A 56 6.15 -2.02 -20.64
C TYR A 56 7.02 -0.82 -20.22
N LYS A 57 7.24 -0.63 -18.92
CA LYS A 57 8.10 0.44 -18.38
C LYS A 57 9.53 0.29 -18.87
N LYS A 58 10.06 -0.93 -18.89
CA LYS A 58 11.42 -1.21 -19.38
C LYS A 58 11.56 -0.86 -20.86
N ASP A 59 10.64 -1.34 -21.70
CA ASP A 59 10.66 -1.04 -23.14
C ASP A 59 10.50 0.46 -23.40
N LEU A 60 9.62 1.14 -22.65
CA LEU A 60 9.41 2.58 -22.74
C LEU A 60 10.68 3.37 -22.36
N ASN A 61 11.38 2.96 -21.30
CA ASN A 61 12.62 3.60 -20.85
C ASN A 61 13.79 3.40 -21.82
N ASN A 62 13.73 2.37 -22.68
CA ASN A 62 14.73 2.13 -23.71
C ASN A 62 14.51 2.99 -24.97
N LEU A 63 13.39 3.72 -25.07
CA LEU A 63 13.16 4.64 -26.18
C LEU A 63 13.95 5.94 -25.98
N ASP A 64 14.65 6.37 -27.02
CA ASP A 64 15.27 7.69 -27.05
C ASP A 64 14.19 8.76 -27.31
N LYS A 65 14.03 9.68 -26.36
CA LYS A 65 13.05 10.77 -26.45
C LYS A 65 13.39 11.80 -27.52
N ASN A 66 14.63 11.84 -27.99
CA ASN A 66 15.09 12.74 -29.05
C ASN A 66 14.92 12.16 -30.45
N ASP A 67 14.48 10.90 -30.55
CA ASP A 67 14.20 10.25 -31.82
C ASP A 67 13.01 10.92 -32.52
N SER A 68 13.15 11.23 -33.80
CA SER A 68 12.07 11.82 -34.62
C SER A 68 10.83 10.94 -34.67
N ASP A 69 11.00 9.62 -34.50
CA ASP A 69 9.93 8.63 -34.53
C ASP A 69 9.48 8.21 -33.11
N TYR A 70 9.92 8.90 -32.06
CA TYR A 70 9.62 8.54 -30.66
C TYR A 70 8.12 8.30 -30.43
N MET A 71 7.25 9.19 -30.91
CA MET A 71 5.81 9.06 -30.73
C MET A 71 5.23 7.84 -31.46
N ILE A 72 5.78 7.48 -32.63
CA ILE A 72 5.38 6.27 -33.37
C ILE A 72 5.77 5.04 -32.56
N LYS A 73 7.01 5.00 -32.02
CA LYS A 73 7.50 3.89 -31.20
C LYS A 73 6.72 3.73 -29.90
N VAL A 74 6.34 4.82 -29.24
CA VAL A 74 5.45 4.79 -28.06
C VAL A 74 4.09 4.18 -28.41
N ASN A 75 3.49 4.57 -29.54
CA ASN A 75 2.20 4.01 -29.96
C ASN A 75 2.32 2.52 -30.30
N GLN A 76 3.42 2.10 -30.94
CA GLN A 76 3.69 0.68 -31.18
C GLN A 76 3.83 -0.11 -29.87
N LEU A 77 4.50 0.45 -28.86
CA LEU A 77 4.57 -0.18 -27.53
C LEU A 77 3.19 -0.27 -26.87
N LYS A 78 2.37 0.79 -26.95
CA LYS A 78 1.00 0.74 -26.40
C LYS A 78 0.16 -0.35 -27.05
N GLU A 79 0.24 -0.51 -28.37
CA GLU A 79 -0.47 -1.60 -29.06
C GLU A 79 0.10 -2.98 -28.68
N LYS A 80 1.43 -3.13 -28.61
CA LYS A 80 2.09 -4.37 -28.18
C LYS A 80 1.62 -4.83 -26.79
N TYR A 81 1.42 -3.89 -25.87
CA TYR A 81 1.04 -4.15 -24.46
C TYR A 81 -0.44 -3.91 -24.17
N LYS A 82 -1.28 -3.71 -25.19
CA LYS A 82 -2.70 -3.34 -25.03
C LYS A 82 -3.48 -4.29 -24.13
N ASP A 83 -3.31 -5.59 -24.33
CA ASP A 83 -4.00 -6.60 -23.53
C ASP A 83 -3.49 -6.62 -22.08
N THR A 84 -2.19 -6.40 -21.87
CA THR A 84 -1.60 -6.26 -20.52
C THR A 84 -2.12 -5.02 -19.81
N ILE A 85 -2.25 -3.89 -20.51
CA ILE A 85 -2.83 -2.66 -19.97
C ILE A 85 -4.30 -2.90 -19.59
N LYS A 86 -5.07 -3.58 -20.44
CA LYS A 86 -6.46 -3.93 -20.15
C LYS A 86 -6.58 -4.83 -18.91
N LEU A 87 -5.72 -5.84 -18.80
CA LEU A 87 -5.70 -6.74 -17.63
C LEU A 87 -5.31 -5.97 -16.36
N TYR A 88 -4.37 -5.03 -16.46
CA TYR A 88 -4.02 -4.13 -15.36
C TYR A 88 -5.22 -3.31 -14.91
N ASP A 89 -6.00 -2.75 -15.84
CA ASP A 89 -7.20 -1.98 -15.52
C ASP A 89 -8.24 -2.82 -14.77
N ASP A 90 -8.43 -4.08 -15.17
CA ASP A 90 -9.34 -5.00 -14.49
C ASP A 90 -8.83 -5.38 -13.09
N LYS A 91 -7.52 -5.59 -12.93
CA LYS A 91 -6.89 -5.78 -11.61
C LYS A 91 -6.97 -4.54 -10.73
N SER A 92 -6.89 -3.34 -11.31
CA SER A 92 -7.08 -2.09 -10.59
C SER A 92 -8.48 -2.00 -9.99
N LYS A 93 -9.51 -2.45 -10.72
CA LYS A 93 -10.89 -2.50 -10.19
C LYS A 93 -11.04 -3.53 -9.06
N GLU A 94 -10.41 -4.70 -9.19
CA GLU A 94 -10.36 -5.70 -8.12
C GLU A 94 -9.72 -5.11 -6.85
N TRP A 95 -8.60 -4.40 -7.00
CA TRP A 95 -7.92 -3.72 -5.90
C TRP A 95 -8.79 -2.65 -5.24
N GLU A 96 -9.48 -1.82 -6.03
CA GLU A 96 -10.43 -0.81 -5.54
C GLU A 96 -11.61 -1.45 -4.80
N GLN A 97 -12.09 -2.61 -5.26
CA GLN A 97 -13.17 -3.35 -4.61
C GLN A 97 -12.73 -3.87 -3.24
N ILE A 98 -11.55 -4.48 -3.13
CA ILE A 98 -11.03 -4.94 -1.83
C ILE A 98 -10.83 -3.74 -0.90
N LEU A 99 -10.35 -2.60 -1.42
CA LEU A 99 -10.26 -1.35 -0.67
C LEU A 99 -11.61 -0.74 -0.28
N SER A 100 -12.74 -1.23 -0.78
CA SER A 100 -14.05 -0.78 -0.35
C SER A 100 -14.62 -1.57 0.82
N GLU A 101 -14.01 -2.72 1.17
CA GLU A 101 -14.46 -3.59 2.27
C GLU A 101 -14.19 -2.96 3.64
N ASP A 102 -15.22 -2.80 4.48
CA ASP A 102 -15.07 -2.14 5.78
C ASP A 102 -14.12 -2.91 6.72
N VAL A 103 -13.15 -2.19 7.28
CA VAL A 103 -12.34 -2.68 8.40
C VAL A 103 -13.17 -2.64 9.68
N ASP A 104 -13.29 -3.79 10.34
CA ASP A 104 -13.90 -3.89 11.66
C ASP A 104 -13.00 -3.24 12.73
N ALA A 105 -13.16 -1.93 12.90
CA ALA A 105 -12.41 -1.12 13.84
C ALA A 105 -12.63 -1.52 15.31
N THR A 106 -13.66 -2.32 15.61
CA THR A 106 -13.95 -2.75 17.00
C THR A 106 -12.90 -3.72 17.55
N LYS A 107 -12.07 -4.32 16.68
CA LYS A 107 -11.03 -5.27 17.04
C LYS A 107 -9.68 -4.61 17.32
N ILE A 108 -9.54 -3.32 17.03
CA ILE A 108 -8.29 -2.58 17.18
C ILE A 108 -7.81 -2.64 18.64
N PHE A 109 -6.52 -2.92 18.81
CA PHE A 109 -5.89 -2.99 20.11
C PHE A 109 -5.32 -1.62 20.50
N GLU A 110 -5.74 -1.12 21.66
CA GLU A 110 -5.34 0.19 22.16
C GLU A 110 -3.97 0.13 22.85
N ILE A 111 -3.21 1.20 22.70
CA ILE A 111 -1.88 1.43 23.26
C ILE A 111 -1.92 2.78 23.97
N SER A 112 -1.43 2.82 25.21
CA SER A 112 -1.31 4.06 25.96
C SER A 112 -0.31 5.00 25.29
N ILE A 113 -0.64 6.29 25.25
CA ILE A 113 0.27 7.34 24.78
C ILE A 113 1.58 7.39 25.59
N ASP A 114 1.55 6.95 26.84
CA ASP A 114 2.74 6.87 27.71
C ASP A 114 3.73 5.78 27.27
N ASP A 115 3.26 4.76 26.53
CA ASP A 115 4.10 3.68 26.04
C ASP A 115 4.79 4.04 24.69
N VAL A 116 4.44 5.18 24.09
CA VAL A 116 4.95 5.65 22.79
C VAL A 116 6.41 6.12 22.90
N PRO A 117 7.30 5.70 21.98
CA PRO A 117 8.68 6.14 22.02
C PRO A 117 8.84 7.61 21.60
N GLN A 118 9.78 8.32 22.23
CA GLN A 118 10.03 9.75 21.96
C GLN A 118 10.45 10.07 20.52
N ASN A 119 11.03 9.09 19.81
CA ASN A 119 11.51 9.25 18.45
C ASN A 119 10.52 8.77 17.38
N ILE A 120 9.26 8.51 17.75
CA ILE A 120 8.22 8.19 16.78
C ILE A 120 8.04 9.37 15.81
N GLN A 121 7.75 9.07 14.55
CA GLN A 121 7.51 10.13 13.57
C GLN A 121 6.11 10.72 13.76
N THR A 122 5.97 12.03 13.56
CA THR A 122 4.70 12.75 13.70
C THR A 122 3.60 12.15 12.82
N GLU A 123 3.88 11.86 11.55
CA GLU A 123 2.92 11.22 10.64
C GLU A 123 2.48 9.84 11.14
N SER A 124 3.41 9.06 11.71
CA SER A 124 3.09 7.76 12.32
C SER A 124 2.14 7.93 13.50
N MET A 125 2.37 8.92 14.38
CA MET A 125 1.46 9.22 15.49
C MET A 125 0.07 9.63 15.02
N GLU A 126 -0.02 10.53 14.05
CA GLU A 126 -1.31 11.02 13.52
C GLU A 126 -2.16 9.87 12.98
N ILE A 127 -1.54 8.96 12.23
CA ILE A 127 -2.22 7.77 11.69
C ILE A 127 -2.68 6.85 12.82
N LEU A 128 -1.82 6.55 13.80
CA LEU A 128 -2.20 5.66 14.91
C LEU A 128 -3.29 6.26 15.81
N LEU A 129 -3.30 7.58 16.02
CA LEU A 129 -4.38 8.30 16.71
C LEU A 129 -5.68 8.28 15.90
N PHE A 130 -5.62 8.55 14.60
CA PHE A 130 -6.78 8.49 13.70
C PHE A 130 -7.47 7.12 13.75
N TRP A 131 -6.68 6.05 13.82
CA TRP A 131 -7.16 4.68 13.91
C TRP A 131 -7.58 4.26 15.33
N GLY A 132 -7.44 5.13 16.33
CA GLY A 132 -7.78 4.85 17.72
C GLY A 132 -6.86 3.83 18.38
N ILE A 133 -5.69 3.54 17.79
CA ILE A 133 -4.66 2.67 18.37
C ILE A 133 -3.97 3.37 19.52
N LEU A 134 -3.66 4.67 19.39
CA LEU A 134 -3.12 5.47 20.48
C LEU A 134 -4.24 6.17 21.24
N LYS A 135 -4.18 6.10 22.58
CA LYS A 135 -5.09 6.80 23.50
C LYS A 135 -4.38 7.34 24.73
#